data_AF-A0A9D1ERT4-F1
#
_entry.id   AF-A0A9D1ERT4-F1
#
_cell.length_a   1.000
_cell.length_b   1.000
_cell.length_c   1.000
_cell.angle_alpha   90.00
_cell.angle_beta   90.00
_cell.angle_gamma   90.00
#
_symmetry.space_group_name_H-M   'P 1'
#
loop_
_entity.id
_entity.type
_entity.pdbx_description
1 polymer ?
#
loop_
_entity_poly.entity_id
_entity_poly.type
_entity_poly.pdbx_seq_one_letter_code
_entity_poly.pdbx_strand_id
1 'polypeptide(L)'
;MKGMKNLKRAALILAAVSCCVFSGGMTSSAKTAVSEEKTVYKPSVLTEVTAKSRKVQVYVYENTTLYVKAGNKRIYKKSFSSEGVKRITIPAQKKGTTLSFWLVNENNGKKGAVVKTRVLAKNTSARVEAPKVTQEGQDLLIKGEMGDRVYVRQTRGSRKNKWYLVGVITSKRGLKVRVETPDADSKTIPCMVRLKGANGKFSKTVTLKLRASDFPTGVEEQNSWDKQTGDLEPQYVSGKMRIVEKEENSLLLQDSREQLYYVSRSAVKKILTSGSLETSFAKLEKGQDVWIYYNGEVMESYPLQISEVLEMMIAK
;
A
#
# COMPACT_ATOMS: atom_id res chain seq x y z
N MET A 1 -63.65 -66.17 32.56
CA MET A 1 -63.54 -65.73 31.15
C MET A 1 -64.39 -64.49 30.91
N LYS A 2 -63.80 -63.31 31.10
CA LYS A 2 -64.14 -61.97 30.58
C LYS A 2 -63.32 -60.97 31.42
N GLY A 3 -62.59 -60.06 30.77
CA GLY A 3 -62.02 -58.89 31.44
C GLY A 3 -60.54 -58.97 31.84
N MET A 4 -59.63 -59.23 30.90
CA MET A 4 -58.20 -58.95 31.10
C MET A 4 -57.59 -58.30 29.85
N LYS A 5 -58.19 -57.16 29.47
CA LYS A 5 -57.60 -56.18 28.54
C LYS A 5 -57.33 -54.92 29.36
N ASN A 6 -56.29 -54.90 30.20
CA ASN A 6 -55.75 -53.67 30.83
C ASN A 6 -54.44 -53.91 31.62
N LEU A 7 -53.56 -54.83 31.17
CA LEU A 7 -52.27 -55.06 31.83
C LEU A 7 -51.07 -55.10 30.86
N LYS A 8 -51.18 -54.41 29.72
CA LYS A 8 -50.06 -54.19 28.77
C LYS A 8 -49.92 -52.72 28.33
N ARG A 9 -50.32 -51.77 29.18
CA ARG A 9 -50.13 -50.33 28.96
C ARG A 9 -49.43 -49.59 30.11
N ALA A 10 -48.83 -50.30 31.06
CA ALA A 10 -48.16 -49.68 32.22
C ALA A 10 -46.74 -50.24 32.48
N ALA A 11 -46.08 -50.79 31.45
CA ALA A 11 -44.69 -51.26 31.52
C ALA A 11 -43.85 -50.79 30.31
N LEU A 12 -44.21 -49.64 29.76
CA LEU A 12 -43.40 -48.87 28.83
C LEU A 12 -43.53 -47.41 29.26
N ILE A 13 -42.41 -46.71 29.42
CA ILE A 13 -42.28 -45.37 30.02
C ILE A 13 -42.09 -45.41 31.55
N LEU A 14 -41.13 -46.21 32.01
CA LEU A 14 -40.39 -45.96 33.26
C LEU A 14 -38.88 -45.98 32.94
N ALA A 15 -38.50 -45.05 32.07
CA ALA A 15 -37.11 -44.60 31.84
C ALA A 15 -37.17 -43.11 31.49
N ALA A 16 -37.94 -42.35 32.29
CA ALA A 16 -37.87 -40.90 32.31
C ALA A 16 -36.76 -40.53 33.29
N VAL A 17 -35.58 -40.37 32.68
CA VAL A 17 -34.30 -40.06 33.29
C VAL A 17 -34.38 -38.78 34.13
N SER A 18 -33.98 -38.93 35.38
CA SER A 18 -33.68 -37.87 36.32
C SER A 18 -32.34 -37.21 35.99
N CYS A 19 -32.33 -35.86 36.05
CA CYS A 19 -31.18 -34.96 36.26
C CYS A 19 -29.98 -35.04 35.30
N CYS A 20 -29.77 -33.99 34.50
CA CYS A 20 -28.77 -32.95 34.78
C CYS A 20 -28.68 -31.89 33.67
N VAL A 21 -28.47 -30.66 34.12
CA VAL A 21 -28.27 -29.40 33.41
C VAL A 21 -27.09 -29.47 32.43
N PHE A 22 -27.25 -28.98 31.18
CA PHE A 22 -26.32 -28.06 30.51
C PHE A 22 -26.85 -27.59 29.14
N SER A 23 -26.44 -26.37 28.80
CA SER A 23 -26.83 -25.49 27.69
C SER A 23 -26.67 -26.05 26.27
N GLY A 24 -27.49 -25.56 25.35
CA GLY A 24 -27.26 -25.72 23.91
C GLY A 24 -28.48 -25.37 23.08
N GLY A 25 -28.78 -24.09 22.92
CA GLY A 25 -29.75 -23.62 21.93
C GLY A 25 -29.36 -24.15 20.55
N MET A 26 -30.28 -24.85 19.90
CA MET A 26 -30.19 -25.19 18.49
C MET A 26 -30.20 -23.90 17.69
N THR A 27 -29.02 -23.45 17.27
CA THR A 27 -28.91 -22.59 16.09
C THR A 27 -28.47 -23.47 14.94
N SER A 28 -29.35 -23.61 13.96
CA SER A 28 -29.05 -24.18 12.66
C SER A 28 -27.87 -23.40 12.06
N SER A 29 -26.67 -23.99 12.08
CA SER A 29 -25.54 -23.46 11.34
C SER A 29 -25.79 -23.76 9.87
N ALA A 30 -26.47 -22.84 9.19
CA ALA A 30 -26.38 -22.74 7.75
C ALA A 30 -24.90 -22.52 7.43
N LYS A 31 -24.22 -23.59 7.03
CA LYS A 31 -22.88 -23.53 6.48
C LYS A 31 -23.01 -22.87 5.11
N THR A 32 -23.08 -21.54 5.11
CA THR A 32 -22.92 -20.72 3.92
C THR A 32 -21.60 -21.14 3.31
N ALA A 33 -21.67 -21.88 2.21
CA ALA A 33 -20.53 -22.06 1.32
C ALA A 33 -20.21 -20.66 0.80
N VAL A 34 -19.32 -19.96 1.52
CA VAL A 34 -18.71 -18.73 1.06
C VAL A 34 -17.98 -19.09 -0.22
N SER A 35 -18.57 -18.71 -1.34
CA SER A 35 -17.93 -18.75 -2.64
C SER A 35 -16.59 -18.03 -2.50
N GLU A 36 -15.49 -18.77 -2.58
CA GLU A 36 -14.15 -18.21 -2.51
C GLU A 36 -13.92 -17.34 -3.76
N GLU A 37 -14.26 -16.06 -3.66
CA GLU A 37 -14.01 -15.11 -4.73
C GLU A 37 -12.52 -15.12 -5.05
N LYS A 38 -12.21 -15.36 -6.34
CA LYS A 38 -10.88 -15.66 -6.82
C LYS A 38 -10.02 -14.40 -6.81
N THR A 39 -9.41 -14.05 -5.66
CA THR A 39 -8.39 -12.99 -5.63
C THR A 39 -7.27 -13.36 -6.58
N VAL A 40 -7.15 -12.64 -7.71
CA VAL A 40 -6.17 -12.96 -8.75
C VAL A 40 -4.84 -12.28 -8.39
N TYR A 41 -3.96 -13.00 -7.68
CA TYR A 41 -2.61 -12.55 -7.32
C TYR A 41 -1.69 -12.47 -8.54
N LYS A 42 -1.82 -11.43 -9.36
CA LYS A 42 -0.97 -11.21 -10.54
C LYS A 42 0.17 -10.24 -10.22
N PRO A 43 1.44 -10.68 -10.21
CA PRO A 43 2.56 -9.76 -9.99
C PRO A 43 2.69 -8.77 -11.15
N SER A 44 3.25 -7.59 -10.91
CA SER A 44 3.61 -6.65 -11.99
C SER A 44 5.12 -6.52 -12.10
N VAL A 45 5.68 -6.83 -13.26
CA VAL A 45 7.12 -6.63 -13.54
C VAL A 45 7.32 -5.19 -14.01
N LEU A 46 8.04 -4.41 -13.22
CA LEU A 46 8.17 -2.95 -13.37
C LEU A 46 9.50 -2.53 -14.00
N THR A 47 10.37 -3.49 -14.34
CA THR A 47 11.63 -3.16 -15.02
C THR A 47 11.77 -3.99 -16.27
N GLU A 48 12.22 -3.35 -17.34
CA GLU A 48 12.66 -4.06 -18.53
C GLU A 48 13.81 -5.02 -18.18
N VAL A 49 13.65 -6.30 -18.52
CA VAL A 49 14.64 -7.32 -18.20
C VAL A 49 15.55 -7.52 -19.40
N THR A 50 16.84 -7.26 -19.22
CA THR A 50 17.89 -7.39 -20.23
C THR A 50 18.83 -8.53 -19.88
N ALA A 51 19.69 -8.92 -20.82
CA ALA A 51 20.68 -9.96 -20.60
C ALA A 51 21.69 -9.63 -19.47
N LYS A 52 21.82 -8.34 -19.12
CA LYS A 52 22.68 -7.87 -18.02
C LYS A 52 21.91 -7.63 -16.72
N SER A 53 20.57 -7.71 -16.74
CA SER A 53 19.75 -7.42 -15.57
C SER A 53 19.97 -8.47 -14.48
N ARG A 54 20.44 -8.02 -13.30
CA ARG A 54 20.52 -8.84 -12.08
C ARG A 54 19.48 -8.44 -11.03
N LYS A 55 18.92 -7.24 -11.16
CA LYS A 55 17.90 -6.70 -10.26
C LYS A 55 16.65 -6.41 -11.09
N VAL A 56 15.50 -6.87 -10.61
CA VAL A 56 14.20 -6.68 -11.25
C VAL A 56 13.27 -6.08 -10.21
N GLN A 57 12.53 -5.02 -10.55
CA GLN A 57 11.47 -4.52 -9.66
C GLN A 57 10.16 -5.21 -10.01
N VAL A 58 9.50 -5.73 -8.98
CA VAL A 58 8.24 -6.45 -9.11
C VAL A 58 7.30 -5.94 -8.04
N TYR A 59 6.05 -5.67 -8.40
CA TYR A 59 4.98 -5.45 -7.44
C TYR A 59 4.42 -6.80 -6.99
N VAL A 60 4.35 -7.00 -5.68
CA VAL A 60 3.83 -8.22 -5.04
C VAL A 60 2.75 -7.84 -4.04
N TYR A 61 1.86 -8.78 -3.73
CA TYR A 61 0.82 -8.61 -2.70
C TYR A 61 1.32 -9.16 -1.36
N GLU A 62 0.68 -8.72 -0.27
CA GLU A 62 0.91 -9.22 1.07
C GLU A 62 0.70 -10.73 1.17
N ASN A 63 1.49 -11.40 2.03
CA ASN A 63 1.40 -12.84 2.31
C ASN A 63 1.42 -13.69 1.03
N THR A 64 2.31 -13.34 0.10
CA THR A 64 2.54 -14.10 -1.12
C THR A 64 3.99 -14.53 -1.30
N THR A 65 4.19 -15.75 -1.81
CA THR A 65 5.48 -16.19 -2.33
C THR A 65 5.59 -15.87 -3.83
N LEU A 66 6.59 -15.08 -4.21
CA LEU A 66 6.96 -14.88 -5.60
C LEU A 66 7.86 -16.00 -6.10
N TYR A 67 7.52 -16.52 -7.26
CA TYR A 67 8.33 -17.46 -8.01
C TYR A 67 8.69 -16.87 -9.37
N VAL A 68 9.93 -17.13 -9.79
CA VAL A 68 10.39 -16.79 -11.15
C VAL A 68 11.02 -18.01 -11.80
N LYS A 69 10.60 -18.31 -13.03
CA LYS A 69 11.21 -19.33 -13.89
C LYS A 69 11.85 -18.70 -15.12
N ALA A 70 12.96 -19.25 -15.56
CA ALA A 70 13.53 -19.07 -16.89
C ALA A 70 13.31 -20.36 -17.68
N GLY A 71 12.37 -20.34 -18.64
CA GLY A 71 11.87 -21.58 -19.25
C GLY A 71 11.33 -22.53 -18.17
N ASN A 72 11.92 -23.72 -18.06
CA ASN A 72 11.50 -24.74 -17.09
C ASN A 72 12.20 -24.64 -15.72
N LYS A 73 13.30 -23.90 -15.63
CA LYS A 73 14.12 -23.81 -14.40
C LYS A 73 13.62 -22.69 -13.48
N ARG A 74 13.36 -23.01 -12.21
CA ARG A 74 13.10 -22.00 -11.18
C ARG A 74 14.41 -21.27 -10.84
N ILE A 75 14.40 -19.95 -10.96
CA ILE A 75 15.57 -19.09 -10.72
C ILE A 75 15.39 -18.16 -9.52
N TYR A 76 14.17 -18.07 -8.98
CA TYR A 76 13.86 -17.26 -7.80
C TYR A 76 12.66 -17.84 -7.04
N LYS A 77 12.72 -17.75 -5.71
CA LYS A 77 11.62 -18.00 -4.77
C LYS A 77 11.82 -17.08 -3.57
N LYS A 78 10.81 -16.30 -3.19
CA LYS A 78 10.82 -15.55 -1.92
C LYS A 78 9.41 -15.20 -1.46
N SER A 79 9.18 -15.35 -0.16
CA SER A 79 7.97 -14.91 0.54
C SER A 79 8.03 -13.43 0.89
N PHE A 80 6.89 -12.76 0.76
CA PHE A 80 6.72 -11.36 1.11
C PHE A 80 5.56 -11.23 2.08
N SER A 81 5.87 -10.78 3.29
CA SER A 81 4.89 -10.46 4.33
C SER A 81 4.16 -9.14 4.06
N SER A 82 4.55 -8.40 3.02
CA SER A 82 4.01 -7.08 2.74
C SER A 82 3.90 -6.79 1.26
N GLU A 83 2.80 -6.12 0.90
CA GLU A 83 2.55 -5.63 -0.44
C GLU A 83 3.59 -4.57 -0.87
N GLY A 84 3.67 -4.33 -2.17
CA GLY A 84 4.37 -3.19 -2.73
C GLY A 84 5.49 -3.56 -3.70
N VAL A 85 6.25 -2.54 -4.09
CA VAL A 85 7.35 -2.68 -5.05
C VAL A 85 8.58 -3.27 -4.37
N LYS A 86 8.98 -4.48 -4.77
CA LYS A 86 10.15 -5.19 -4.26
C LYS A 86 11.22 -5.28 -5.34
N ARG A 87 12.47 -5.09 -4.94
CA ARG A 87 13.63 -5.30 -5.82
C ARG A 87 14.18 -6.70 -5.57
N ILE A 88 14.00 -7.59 -6.53
CA ILE A 88 14.48 -8.97 -6.46
C ILE A 88 15.80 -9.11 -7.20
N THR A 89 16.66 -10.01 -6.71
CA THR A 89 17.92 -10.36 -7.37
C THR A 89 17.75 -11.70 -8.08
N ILE A 90 18.02 -11.72 -9.39
CA ILE A 90 18.01 -12.95 -10.21
C ILE A 90 19.34 -13.10 -10.95
N PRO A 91 19.76 -14.33 -11.31
CA PRO A 91 20.91 -14.54 -12.18
C PRO A 91 20.67 -13.89 -13.55
N ALA A 92 21.73 -13.38 -14.18
CA ALA A 92 21.67 -12.88 -15.55
C ALA A 92 21.18 -13.98 -16.51
N GLN A 93 20.40 -13.58 -17.52
CA GLN A 93 19.72 -14.52 -18.43
C GLN A 93 20.11 -14.25 -19.88
N LYS A 94 20.08 -15.28 -20.73
CA LYS A 94 20.36 -15.10 -22.16
C LYS A 94 19.25 -14.30 -22.83
N LYS A 95 19.59 -13.45 -23.81
CA LYS A 95 18.63 -12.75 -24.68
C LYS A 95 17.62 -13.76 -25.26
N GLY A 96 16.35 -13.36 -25.34
CA GLY A 96 15.27 -14.17 -25.91
C GLY A 96 14.65 -15.14 -24.91
N THR A 97 15.28 -15.38 -23.75
CA THR A 97 14.71 -16.21 -22.68
C THR A 97 13.39 -15.61 -22.21
N THR A 98 12.37 -16.44 -22.05
CA THR A 98 11.10 -16.03 -21.44
C THR A 98 11.14 -16.30 -19.94
N LEU A 99 10.97 -15.25 -19.16
CA LEU A 99 10.78 -15.31 -17.72
C LEU A 99 9.29 -15.39 -17.40
N SER A 100 8.93 -16.24 -16.44
CA SER A 100 7.57 -16.39 -15.93
C SER A 100 7.56 -16.06 -14.45
N PHE A 101 6.74 -15.08 -14.07
CA PHE A 101 6.55 -14.59 -12.71
C PHE A 101 5.15 -14.98 -12.25
N TRP A 102 5.02 -15.52 -11.04
CA TRP A 102 3.71 -15.74 -10.44
C TRP A 102 3.81 -15.69 -8.92
N LEU A 103 2.68 -15.39 -8.30
CA LEU A 103 2.53 -15.37 -6.85
C LEU A 103 1.75 -16.60 -6.41
N VAL A 104 2.04 -17.07 -5.22
CA VAL A 104 1.23 -18.06 -4.50
C VAL A 104 0.84 -17.43 -3.19
N ASN A 105 -0.45 -17.36 -2.89
CA ASN A 105 -0.94 -16.89 -1.60
C ASN A 105 -0.57 -17.91 -0.52
N GLU A 106 -0.04 -17.43 0.60
CA GLU A 106 0.46 -18.30 1.68
C GLU A 106 -0.65 -18.82 2.59
N ASN A 107 -1.78 -18.12 2.66
CA ASN A 107 -2.92 -18.51 3.50
C ASN A 107 -3.71 -19.70 2.90
N ASN A 108 -3.84 -19.75 1.57
CA ASN A 108 -4.67 -20.78 0.90
C ASN A 108 -3.93 -21.55 -0.21
N GLY A 109 -2.65 -21.28 -0.43
CA GLY A 109 -1.84 -21.94 -1.46
C GLY A 109 -2.26 -21.62 -2.90
N LYS A 110 -3.22 -20.72 -3.12
CA LYS A 110 -3.74 -20.43 -4.46
C LYS A 110 -2.67 -19.75 -5.31
N LYS A 111 -2.44 -20.33 -6.49
CA LYS A 111 -1.55 -19.78 -7.50
C LYS A 111 -2.26 -18.68 -8.29
N GLY A 112 -1.65 -17.49 -8.30
CA GLY A 112 -2.12 -16.36 -9.09
C GLY A 112 -1.72 -16.42 -10.57
N ALA A 113 -2.12 -15.41 -11.33
CA ALA A 113 -1.86 -15.34 -12.76
C ALA A 113 -0.35 -15.22 -13.08
N VAL A 114 0.06 -15.83 -14.19
CA VAL A 114 1.46 -15.81 -14.64
C VAL A 114 1.70 -14.59 -15.53
N VAL A 115 2.73 -13.81 -15.20
CA VAL A 115 3.24 -12.74 -16.06
C VAL A 115 4.48 -13.23 -16.78
N LYS A 116 4.50 -13.10 -18.12
CA LYS A 116 5.63 -13.47 -18.96
C LYS A 116 6.38 -12.22 -19.42
N THR A 117 7.70 -12.27 -19.38
CA THR A 117 8.58 -11.18 -19.82
C THR A 117 9.74 -11.77 -20.63
N ARG A 118 10.02 -11.20 -21.80
CA ARG A 118 11.13 -11.63 -22.65
C ARG A 118 12.39 -10.86 -22.29
N VAL A 119 13.52 -11.56 -22.18
CA VAL A 119 14.83 -10.95 -21.92
C VAL A 119 15.36 -10.28 -23.18
N LEU A 120 15.64 -8.99 -23.10
CA LEU A 120 16.16 -8.20 -24.22
C LEU A 120 17.68 -8.18 -24.28
N ALA A 121 18.25 -7.83 -25.44
CA ALA A 121 19.70 -7.77 -25.64
C ALA A 121 20.35 -6.62 -24.87
N LYS A 122 19.69 -5.46 -24.94
CA LYS A 122 20.08 -4.20 -24.32
C LYS A 122 18.84 -3.52 -23.78
N ASN A 123 19.03 -2.64 -22.82
CA ASN A 123 17.96 -1.76 -22.37
C ASN A 123 17.67 -0.79 -23.51
N THR A 124 16.44 -0.79 -24.01
CA THR A 124 16.01 0.14 -25.05
C THR A 124 15.67 1.52 -24.47
N SER A 125 15.38 1.60 -23.17
CA SER A 125 15.15 2.83 -22.42
C SER A 125 16.46 3.36 -21.79
N ALA A 126 17.36 3.85 -22.64
CA ALA A 126 18.61 4.50 -22.18
C ALA A 126 18.36 5.88 -21.52
N ARG A 127 17.18 6.46 -21.77
CA ARG A 127 16.72 7.76 -21.33
C ARG A 127 15.33 7.64 -20.74
N VAL A 128 15.17 8.11 -19.50
CA VAL A 128 13.85 8.22 -18.87
C VAL A 128 13.12 9.39 -19.53
N GLU A 129 11.98 9.13 -20.14
CA GLU A 129 11.17 10.16 -20.78
C GLU A 129 10.65 11.16 -19.75
N ALA A 130 10.38 12.39 -20.19
CA ALA A 130 9.78 13.39 -19.32
C ALA A 130 8.38 12.91 -18.89
N PRO A 131 7.98 13.11 -17.62
CA PRO A 131 6.65 12.72 -17.18
C PRO A 131 5.59 13.50 -17.95
N LYS A 132 4.50 12.84 -18.33
CA LYS A 132 3.29 13.56 -18.74
C LYS A 132 2.52 13.89 -17.48
N VAL A 133 2.40 15.18 -17.17
CA VAL A 133 1.70 15.65 -15.98
C VAL A 133 0.44 16.39 -16.39
N THR A 134 -0.69 16.02 -15.78
CA THR A 134 -1.99 16.68 -15.97
C THR A 134 -2.51 17.08 -14.61
N GLN A 135 -3.07 18.28 -14.49
CA GLN A 135 -3.73 18.71 -13.26
C GLN A 135 -5.19 18.26 -13.28
N GLU A 136 -5.65 17.67 -12.18
CA GLU A 136 -7.01 17.20 -11.96
C GLU A 136 -7.48 17.76 -10.60
N GLY A 137 -8.04 18.97 -10.60
CA GLY A 137 -8.40 19.68 -9.37
C GLY A 137 -7.16 19.93 -8.49
N GLN A 138 -7.18 19.39 -7.28
CA GLN A 138 -6.07 19.49 -6.32
C GLN A 138 -4.96 18.44 -6.52
N ASP A 139 -5.14 17.51 -7.46
CA ASP A 139 -4.21 16.42 -7.71
C ASP A 139 -3.45 16.63 -9.03
N LEU A 140 -2.24 16.09 -9.09
CA LEU A 140 -1.47 15.90 -10.30
C LEU A 140 -1.52 14.44 -10.73
N LEU A 141 -2.04 14.17 -11.92
CA LEU A 141 -1.89 12.88 -12.58
C LEU A 141 -0.56 12.85 -13.33
N ILE A 142 0.37 12.04 -12.83
CA ILE A 142 1.73 11.90 -13.34
C ILE A 142 1.85 10.55 -14.05
N LYS A 143 2.13 10.57 -15.35
CA LYS A 143 2.35 9.38 -16.18
C LYS A 143 3.82 9.24 -16.58
N GLY A 144 4.27 8.00 -16.66
CA GLY A 144 5.65 7.59 -16.96
C GLY A 144 5.71 6.07 -17.16
N GLU A 145 6.91 5.51 -17.22
CA GLU A 145 7.06 4.05 -17.30
C GLU A 145 6.69 3.42 -15.94
N MET A 146 6.05 2.25 -15.98
CA MET A 146 5.78 1.50 -14.75
C MET A 146 7.12 1.17 -14.06
N GLY A 147 7.23 1.43 -12.76
CA GLY A 147 8.47 1.32 -11.98
C GLY A 147 9.21 2.62 -11.77
N ASP A 148 8.87 3.69 -12.51
CA ASP A 148 9.48 4.99 -12.32
C ASP A 148 9.11 5.56 -10.95
N ARG A 149 10.13 6.04 -10.23
CA ARG A 149 9.97 6.80 -8.99
C ARG A 149 9.63 8.24 -9.35
N VAL A 150 8.56 8.78 -8.78
CA VAL A 150 8.09 10.14 -9.04
C VAL A 150 8.67 11.08 -7.99
N TYR A 151 9.33 12.15 -8.44
CA TYR A 151 9.84 13.20 -7.58
C TYR A 151 9.13 14.51 -7.89
N VAL A 152 8.69 15.20 -6.84
CA VAL A 152 8.05 16.51 -6.93
C VAL A 152 8.89 17.53 -6.18
N ARG A 153 8.87 18.78 -6.64
CA ARG A 153 9.48 19.94 -5.97
C ARG A 153 8.54 21.14 -6.11
N GLN A 154 8.16 21.72 -4.99
CA GLN A 154 7.43 22.99 -4.93
C GLN A 154 8.38 24.12 -4.54
N THR A 155 8.10 25.34 -5.01
CA THR A 155 8.93 26.52 -4.73
C THR A 155 8.43 27.35 -3.55
N ARG A 156 7.27 27.03 -3.00
CA ARG A 156 6.65 27.63 -1.80
C ARG A 156 6.18 26.52 -0.86
N GLY A 157 5.76 26.90 0.36
CA GLY A 157 5.32 25.97 1.40
C GLY A 157 6.45 25.42 2.28
N SER A 158 6.09 24.55 3.22
CA SER A 158 7.02 23.89 4.15
C SER A 158 8.06 23.02 3.41
N ARG A 159 7.74 22.60 2.17
CA ARG A 159 8.55 21.73 1.30
C ARG A 159 9.40 22.48 0.26
N LYS A 160 9.60 23.79 0.43
CA LYS A 160 10.26 24.66 -0.57
C LYS A 160 11.63 24.15 -1.05
N ASN A 161 11.83 24.20 -2.36
CA ASN A 161 13.10 23.96 -3.08
C ASN A 161 13.77 22.60 -2.88
N LYS A 162 13.10 21.63 -2.25
CA LYS A 162 13.61 20.26 -2.10
C LYS A 162 12.82 19.30 -2.98
N TRP A 163 13.55 18.36 -3.60
CA TRP A 163 12.92 17.24 -4.29
C TRP A 163 12.50 16.21 -3.25
N TYR A 164 11.25 15.76 -3.29
CA TYR A 164 10.76 14.67 -2.46
C TYR A 164 10.19 13.56 -3.33
N LEU A 165 10.45 12.32 -2.93
CA LEU A 165 9.87 11.13 -3.54
C LEU A 165 8.40 11.05 -3.12
N VAL A 166 7.49 11.08 -4.09
CA VAL A 166 6.04 10.97 -3.81
C VAL A 166 5.51 9.56 -4.05
N GLY A 167 6.15 8.76 -4.90
CA GLY A 167 5.71 7.39 -5.09
C GLY A 167 6.37 6.68 -6.27
N VAL A 168 5.81 5.53 -6.63
CA VAL A 168 6.23 4.72 -7.78
C VAL A 168 5.03 4.51 -8.70
N ILE A 169 5.23 4.63 -10.00
CA ILE A 169 4.18 4.34 -10.99
C ILE A 169 3.99 2.81 -11.06
N THR A 170 2.89 2.31 -10.52
CA THR A 170 2.57 0.87 -10.49
C THR A 170 1.56 0.45 -11.55
N SER A 171 0.99 1.41 -12.28
CA SER A 171 -0.04 1.14 -13.30
C SER A 171 0.13 2.04 -14.52
N LYS A 172 -0.42 1.61 -15.66
CA LYS A 172 -0.47 2.42 -16.89
C LYS A 172 -1.31 3.70 -16.74
N ARG A 173 -2.17 3.79 -15.72
CA ARG A 173 -2.97 4.99 -15.46
C ARG A 173 -2.12 6.14 -14.94
N GLY A 174 -0.95 5.86 -14.36
CA GLY A 174 -0.07 6.84 -13.72
C GLY A 174 -0.20 6.83 -12.21
N LEU A 175 0.29 7.90 -11.57
CA LEU A 175 0.23 8.16 -10.14
C LEU A 175 -0.49 9.49 -9.92
N LYS A 176 -1.52 9.53 -9.07
CA LYS A 176 -2.13 10.77 -8.58
C LYS A 176 -1.38 11.26 -7.35
N VAL A 177 -1.05 12.53 -7.32
CA VAL A 177 -0.29 13.17 -6.24
C VAL A 177 -0.98 14.46 -5.86
N ARG A 178 -1.45 14.55 -4.62
CA ARG A 178 -2.00 15.80 -4.10
C ARG A 178 -0.88 16.83 -3.96
N VAL A 179 -1.17 18.07 -4.32
CA VAL A 179 -0.21 19.18 -4.19
C VAL A 179 -0.80 20.26 -3.31
N GLU A 180 0.06 20.87 -2.49
CA GLU A 180 -0.33 22.03 -1.67
C GLU A 180 -0.95 23.11 -2.56
N THR A 181 -2.14 23.54 -2.18
CA THR A 181 -2.86 24.65 -2.82
C THR A 181 -2.06 25.94 -2.61
N PRO A 182 -1.95 26.82 -3.62
CA PRO A 182 -1.41 28.15 -3.41
C PRO A 182 -2.22 28.92 -2.38
N ASP A 183 -1.53 29.65 -1.49
CA ASP A 183 -2.16 30.70 -0.69
C ASP A 183 -2.95 31.63 -1.61
N ALA A 184 -4.09 32.15 -1.15
CA ALA A 184 -4.96 33.04 -1.93
C ALA A 184 -4.19 34.24 -2.52
N ASP A 185 -3.15 34.70 -1.81
CA ASP A 185 -2.30 35.82 -2.21
C ASP A 185 -1.26 35.46 -3.29
N SER A 186 -1.01 34.17 -3.51
CA SER A 186 0.02 33.66 -4.42
C SER A 186 -0.57 33.35 -5.80
N LYS A 187 -0.41 34.29 -6.75
CA LYS A 187 -0.97 34.16 -8.12
C LYS A 187 -0.60 32.85 -8.83
N THR A 188 0.60 32.30 -8.60
CA THR A 188 1.04 31.01 -9.15
C THR A 188 2.11 30.35 -8.30
N ILE A 189 2.04 29.02 -8.09
CA ILE A 189 3.15 28.23 -7.55
C ILE A 189 3.72 27.31 -8.64
N PRO A 190 5.01 27.46 -9.00
CA PRO A 190 5.69 26.48 -9.84
C PRO A 190 5.83 25.14 -9.09
N CYS A 191 5.25 24.10 -9.68
CA CYS A 191 5.43 22.72 -9.29
C CYS A 191 6.29 22.02 -10.34
N MET A 192 7.38 21.40 -9.91
CA MET A 192 8.30 20.67 -10.77
C MET A 192 8.18 19.19 -10.53
N VAL A 193 8.10 18.40 -11.60
CA VAL A 193 7.99 16.95 -11.56
C VAL A 193 9.10 16.33 -12.40
N ARG A 194 9.75 15.29 -11.88
CA ARG A 194 10.66 14.45 -12.65
C ARG A 194 10.54 12.99 -12.23
N LEU A 195 10.93 12.10 -13.12
CA LEU A 195 10.96 10.66 -12.88
C LEU A 195 12.38 10.21 -12.63
N LYS A 196 12.56 9.18 -11.80
CA LYS A 196 13.79 8.42 -11.70
C LYS A 196 13.50 6.99 -12.12
N GLY A 197 14.06 6.61 -13.26
CA GLY A 197 13.82 5.29 -13.83
C GLY A 197 14.58 4.19 -13.11
N ALA A 198 14.30 2.95 -13.48
CA ALA A 198 14.95 1.77 -12.91
C ALA A 198 16.48 1.74 -13.12
N ASN A 199 16.97 2.42 -14.16
CA ASN A 199 18.39 2.62 -14.42
C ASN A 199 19.06 3.65 -13.47
N GLY A 200 18.29 4.26 -12.57
CA GLY A 200 18.74 5.25 -11.60
C GLY A 200 18.88 6.67 -12.16
N LYS A 201 18.70 6.88 -13.47
CA LYS A 201 18.78 8.19 -14.12
C LYS A 201 17.48 8.96 -13.93
N PHE A 202 17.60 10.29 -13.90
CA PHE A 202 16.44 11.17 -13.88
C PHE A 202 15.98 11.52 -15.30
N SER A 203 14.67 11.74 -15.45
CA SER A 203 14.08 12.34 -16.65
C SER A 203 14.40 13.83 -16.73
N LYS A 204 14.02 14.45 -17.86
CA LYS A 204 13.84 15.91 -17.89
C LYS A 204 12.76 16.32 -16.89
N THR A 205 12.93 17.50 -16.29
CA THR A 205 11.95 18.10 -15.38
C THR A 205 10.82 18.75 -16.18
N VAL A 206 9.58 18.50 -15.78
CA VAL A 206 8.39 19.23 -16.24
C VAL A 206 8.00 20.23 -15.17
N THR A 207 7.72 21.46 -15.57
CA THR A 207 7.26 22.53 -14.68
C THR A 207 5.83 22.87 -15.00
N LEU A 208 4.96 22.82 -14.00
CA LEU A 208 3.57 23.27 -14.06
C LEU A 208 3.42 24.53 -13.21
N LYS A 209 2.60 25.47 -13.67
CA LYS A 209 2.22 26.64 -12.89
C LYS A 209 0.82 26.38 -12.33
N LEU A 210 0.74 26.13 -11.03
CA LEU A 210 -0.53 25.94 -10.33
C LEU A 210 -1.09 27.32 -9.96
N ARG A 211 -2.31 27.66 -10.37
CA ARG A 211 -3.00 28.89 -9.94
C ARG A 211 -4.02 28.55 -8.87
N ALA A 212 -4.24 29.46 -7.92
CA ALA A 212 -5.31 29.30 -6.92
C ALA A 212 -6.69 29.08 -7.56
N SER A 213 -6.96 29.73 -8.71
CA SER A 213 -8.18 29.55 -9.50
C SER A 213 -8.38 28.14 -10.08
N ASP A 214 -7.31 27.35 -10.17
CA ASP A 214 -7.37 25.98 -10.70
C ASP A 214 -7.86 24.99 -9.63
N PHE A 215 -8.05 25.44 -8.39
CA PHE A 215 -8.58 24.68 -7.27
C PHE A 215 -10.02 25.14 -6.98
N PRO A 216 -10.99 24.23 -6.80
CA PRO A 216 -12.37 24.63 -6.53
C PRO A 216 -12.44 25.45 -5.24
N THR A 217 -12.73 26.74 -5.38
CA THR A 217 -13.11 27.64 -4.28
C THR A 217 -14.54 27.32 -3.88
N GLY A 218 -14.74 26.23 -3.14
CA GLY A 218 -16.10 25.76 -2.87
C GLY A 218 -16.25 24.62 -1.88
N VAL A 219 -15.18 24.17 -1.24
CA VAL A 219 -15.35 23.56 0.07
C VAL A 219 -15.22 24.70 1.05
N GLU A 220 -16.36 25.32 1.40
CA GLU A 220 -16.50 25.88 2.74
C GLU A 220 -15.82 24.87 3.66
N GLU A 221 -14.69 25.25 4.25
CA GLU A 221 -14.27 24.61 5.47
C GLU A 221 -15.51 24.63 6.37
N GLN A 222 -16.18 23.49 6.52
CA GLN A 222 -16.87 23.17 7.75
C GLN A 222 -15.78 23.11 8.84
N ASN A 223 -15.21 24.27 9.16
CA ASN A 223 -14.61 24.58 10.44
C ASN A 223 -15.77 24.68 11.43
N SER A 224 -16.46 23.56 11.64
CA SER A 224 -17.12 23.26 12.90
C SER A 224 -16.10 22.56 13.81
N TRP A 225 -14.97 23.23 14.02
CA TRP A 225 -14.16 23.08 15.22
C TRP A 225 -14.17 24.45 15.89
N ASP A 226 -15.37 24.90 16.23
CA ASP A 226 -15.54 26.02 17.14
C ASP A 226 -14.88 25.67 18.47
N LYS A 227 -13.83 26.43 18.78
CA LYS A 227 -13.53 27.00 20.10
C LYS A 227 -14.10 26.21 21.29
N GLN A 228 -13.55 25.04 21.58
CA GLN A 228 -13.60 24.46 22.93
C GLN A 228 -12.55 23.36 23.07
N THR A 229 -11.31 23.76 23.36
CA THR A 229 -10.42 23.11 24.34
C THR A 229 -9.17 23.95 24.48
N GLY A 230 -9.02 24.59 25.64
CA GLY A 230 -7.69 24.86 26.16
C GLY A 230 -6.97 23.54 26.41
N ASP A 231 -5.64 23.55 26.29
CA ASP A 231 -4.73 22.50 26.76
C ASP A 231 -4.94 21.08 26.22
N LEU A 232 -5.11 20.91 24.91
CA LEU A 232 -4.85 19.61 24.28
C LEU A 232 -3.54 19.66 23.50
N GLU A 233 -2.49 19.10 24.10
CA GLU A 233 -1.27 18.71 23.39
C GLU A 233 -1.64 17.85 22.16
N PRO A 234 -1.07 18.10 20.97
CA PRO A 234 -1.27 17.21 19.83
C PRO A 234 -0.53 15.89 20.10
N GLN A 235 -1.24 14.91 20.66
CA GLN A 235 -0.76 13.55 20.86
C GLN A 235 -1.40 12.59 19.84
N TYR A 236 -0.91 12.62 18.60
CA TYR A 236 -1.13 11.49 17.69
C TYR A 236 0.08 10.56 17.74
N VAL A 237 -0.07 9.47 18.51
CA VAL A 237 0.83 8.32 18.47
C VAL A 237 0.31 7.36 17.42
N SER A 238 0.91 7.34 16.23
CA SER A 238 0.51 6.39 15.18
C SER A 238 1.36 5.11 15.24
N GLY A 239 1.14 4.26 16.24
CA GLY A 239 1.61 2.87 16.23
C GLY A 239 3.13 2.65 16.10
N LYS A 240 3.54 1.40 16.26
CA LYS A 240 4.92 0.97 16.00
C LYS A 240 5.11 0.91 14.49
N MET A 241 6.02 1.71 13.95
CA MET A 241 6.31 1.77 12.51
C MET A 241 7.73 1.30 12.22
N ARG A 242 7.96 0.62 11.09
CA ARG A 242 9.28 0.18 10.65
C ARG A 242 9.85 1.10 9.58
N ILE A 243 11.14 1.45 9.69
CA ILE A 243 11.85 2.20 8.66
C ILE A 243 12.17 1.28 7.48
N VAL A 244 11.52 1.48 6.33
CA VAL A 244 11.68 0.69 5.10
C VAL A 244 12.82 1.22 4.23
N GLU A 245 12.93 2.55 4.15
CA GLU A 245 13.98 3.26 3.40
C GLU A 245 14.29 4.56 4.16
N LYS A 246 15.57 4.92 4.24
CA LYS A 246 16.03 6.18 4.82
C LYS A 246 16.78 6.94 3.73
N GLU A 247 16.36 8.17 3.50
CA GLU A 247 17.12 9.15 2.73
C GLU A 247 17.60 10.27 3.67
N GLU A 248 18.42 11.19 3.16
CA GLU A 248 19.08 12.23 3.97
C GLU A 248 18.11 13.06 4.82
N ASN A 249 16.90 13.31 4.31
CA ASN A 249 15.89 14.18 4.94
C ASN A 249 14.50 13.55 5.03
N SER A 250 14.36 12.24 4.84
CA SER A 250 13.06 11.55 4.88
C SER A 250 13.17 10.08 5.25
N LEU A 251 12.07 9.55 5.81
CA LEU A 251 11.88 8.15 6.12
C LEU A 251 10.67 7.65 5.33
N LEU A 252 10.82 6.47 4.73
CA LEU A 252 9.69 5.65 4.35
C LEU A 252 9.40 4.70 5.52
N LEU A 253 8.27 4.91 6.16
CA LEU A 253 7.80 4.13 7.30
C LEU A 253 6.71 3.17 6.89
N GLN A 254 6.55 2.11 7.66
CA GLN A 254 5.53 1.11 7.45
C GLN A 254 4.87 0.75 8.77
N ASP A 255 3.56 0.92 8.90
CA ASP A 255 2.84 0.52 10.10
C ASP A 255 2.59 -0.99 10.17
N SER A 256 1.93 -1.45 11.24
CA SER A 256 1.54 -2.86 11.41
C SER A 256 0.45 -3.33 10.43
N ARG A 257 -0.20 -2.41 9.70
CA ARG A 257 -1.13 -2.69 8.61
C ARG A 257 -0.42 -2.61 7.25
N GLU A 258 0.91 -2.59 7.27
CA GLU A 258 1.78 -2.52 6.11
C GLU A 258 1.58 -1.26 5.23
N GLN A 259 0.86 -0.26 5.73
CA GLN A 259 0.67 1.02 5.05
C GLN A 259 1.97 1.81 5.05
N LEU A 260 2.31 2.37 3.90
CA LEU A 260 3.54 3.15 3.73
C LEU A 260 3.27 4.63 4.00
N TYR A 261 4.04 5.19 4.92
CA TYR A 261 4.01 6.60 5.27
C TYR A 261 5.34 7.23 4.90
N TYR A 262 5.28 8.37 4.23
CA TYR A 262 6.48 9.14 3.97
C TYR A 262 6.56 10.28 4.97
N VAL A 263 7.63 10.30 5.76
CA VAL A 263 7.81 11.29 6.82
C VAL A 263 9.06 12.09 6.57
N SER A 264 8.89 13.41 6.40
CA SER A 264 10.00 14.35 6.22
C SER A 264 10.67 14.66 7.56
N ARG A 265 11.98 14.88 7.56
CA ARG A 265 12.75 15.24 8.77
C ARG A 265 12.17 16.47 9.49
N SER A 266 11.62 17.43 8.75
CA SER A 266 11.01 18.66 9.29
C SER A 266 9.63 18.44 9.93
N ALA A 267 8.91 17.38 9.52
CA ALA A 267 7.61 17.05 10.10
C ALA A 267 7.72 16.27 11.41
N VAL A 268 8.91 15.76 11.73
CA VAL A 268 9.15 14.94 12.92
C VAL A 268 9.46 15.81 14.13
N LYS A 269 8.58 15.76 15.13
CA LYS A 269 8.77 16.40 16.44
C LYS A 269 9.68 15.55 17.33
N LYS A 270 9.41 14.24 17.40
CA LYS A 270 10.11 13.30 18.28
C LYS A 270 10.14 11.90 17.67
N ILE A 271 11.22 11.15 17.90
CA ILE A 271 11.37 9.75 17.47
C ILE A 271 11.78 8.91 18.67
N LEU A 272 11.05 7.84 18.95
CA LEU A 272 11.41 6.86 19.97
C LEU A 272 11.70 5.51 19.30
N THR A 273 12.72 4.79 19.74
CA THR A 273 12.96 3.39 19.34
C THR A 273 12.37 2.43 20.39
N SER A 274 12.44 1.11 20.14
CA SER A 274 11.95 0.07 21.05
C SER A 274 12.55 0.07 22.47
N GLY A 275 13.47 0.98 22.79
CA GLY A 275 14.07 1.18 24.11
C GLY A 275 13.69 2.50 24.81
N SER A 276 12.61 3.18 24.39
CA SER A 276 12.05 4.40 25.02
C SER A 276 12.91 5.67 25.01
N LEU A 277 14.11 5.66 24.44
CA LEU A 277 14.96 6.86 24.33
C LEU A 277 14.66 7.64 23.05
N GLU A 278 14.70 8.96 23.17
CA GLU A 278 14.63 9.89 22.05
C GLU A 278 15.88 9.74 21.18
N THR A 279 15.68 9.52 19.87
CA THR A 279 16.77 9.34 18.91
C THR A 279 16.74 10.42 17.85
N SER A 280 17.93 10.84 17.39
CA SER A 280 18.03 11.79 16.30
C SER A 280 17.84 11.09 14.96
N PHE A 281 17.22 11.81 14.01
CA PHE A 281 16.99 11.33 12.64
C PHE A 281 18.26 10.76 11.97
N ALA A 282 19.43 11.35 12.26
CA ALA A 282 20.72 10.94 11.72
C ALA A 282 21.15 9.52 12.15
N LYS A 283 20.75 9.09 13.36
CA LYS A 283 21.12 7.79 13.94
C LYS A 283 20.20 6.64 13.54
N LEU A 284 19.12 6.93 12.80
CA LEU A 284 18.18 5.91 12.36
C LEU A 284 18.73 5.03 11.25
N GLU A 285 18.34 3.76 11.25
CA GLU A 285 18.73 2.79 10.25
C GLU A 285 17.52 2.08 9.68
N LYS A 286 17.68 1.59 8.44
CA LYS A 286 16.67 0.76 7.80
C LYS A 286 16.42 -0.51 8.63
N GLY A 287 15.16 -0.88 8.79
CA GLY A 287 14.72 -2.05 9.52
C GLY A 287 14.48 -1.79 11.01
N GLN A 288 14.82 -0.60 11.51
CA GLN A 288 14.48 -0.21 12.88
C GLN A 288 13.00 0.07 13.02
N ASP A 289 12.43 -0.38 14.14
CA ASP A 289 11.09 -0.02 14.55
C ASP A 289 11.13 1.27 15.40
N VAL A 290 10.29 2.22 15.05
CA VAL A 290 10.22 3.56 15.62
C VAL A 290 8.78 3.97 15.89
N TRP A 291 8.63 4.85 16.88
CA TRP A 291 7.43 5.63 17.11
C TRP A 291 7.76 7.06 16.71
N ILE A 292 6.95 7.65 15.84
CA ILE A 292 7.16 9.01 15.37
C ILE A 292 6.02 9.89 15.86
N TYR A 293 6.40 10.99 16.51
CA TYR A 293 5.49 12.06 16.91
C TYR A 293 5.71 13.22 15.95
N TYR A 294 4.63 13.78 15.43
CA TYR A 294 4.68 14.80 14.39
C TYR A 294 3.93 16.07 14.82
N ASN A 295 4.36 17.20 14.26
CA ASN A 295 3.74 18.50 14.52
C ASN A 295 2.58 18.74 13.53
N GLY A 296 1.51 17.95 13.57
CA GLY A 296 0.19 18.23 12.95
C GLY A 296 0.08 18.52 11.43
N GLU A 297 1.15 18.92 10.74
CA GLU A 297 1.15 19.47 9.38
C GLU A 297 1.28 18.37 8.32
N VAL A 298 0.35 17.41 8.36
CA VAL A 298 0.09 16.43 7.29
C VAL A 298 1.00 15.19 7.31
N MET A 299 0.44 14.09 7.84
CA MET A 299 0.69 12.78 7.25
C MET A 299 -0.09 12.70 5.93
N GLU A 300 0.60 12.70 4.80
CA GLU A 300 0.01 12.11 3.60
C GLU A 300 0.03 10.60 3.85
N SER A 301 -0.99 10.09 4.53
CA SER A 301 -1.37 8.70 4.26
C SER A 301 -1.71 8.67 2.77
N TYR A 302 -1.13 7.73 2.04
CA TYR A 302 -1.73 7.34 0.78
C TYR A 302 -2.80 6.31 1.15
N PRO A 303 -4.09 6.68 1.35
CA PRO A 303 -5.11 5.70 1.12
C PRO A 303 -5.00 5.35 -0.36
N LEU A 304 -4.58 4.12 -0.67
CA LEU A 304 -5.23 3.45 -1.78
C LEU A 304 -6.73 3.59 -1.49
N GLN A 305 -7.47 4.29 -2.36
CA GLN A 305 -8.88 4.55 -2.15
C GLN A 305 -9.61 3.23 -1.87
N ILE A 306 -10.05 3.05 -0.63
CA ILE A 306 -11.02 2.03 -0.18
C ILE A 306 -12.47 2.53 -0.45
N SER A 307 -12.63 3.67 -1.12
CA SER A 307 -13.94 4.29 -1.41
C SER A 307 -14.67 3.70 -2.63
N GLU A 308 -14.39 2.45 -3.03
CA GLU A 308 -15.40 1.62 -3.72
C GLU A 308 -15.89 0.47 -2.82
N VAL A 309 -15.63 0.50 -1.50
CA VAL A 309 -15.94 -0.65 -0.64
C VAL A 309 -17.24 -0.55 0.17
N LEU A 310 -17.84 0.59 0.53
CA LEU A 310 -18.92 0.49 1.52
C LEU A 310 -20.00 1.59 1.60
N GLU A 311 -20.42 2.19 0.47
CA GLU A 311 -21.75 2.83 0.41
C GLU A 311 -22.89 1.86 0.03
N MET A 312 -22.62 0.57 -0.15
CA MET A 312 -23.65 -0.44 -0.43
C MET A 312 -23.81 -1.48 0.70
N MET A 313 -23.70 -1.05 1.96
CA MET A 313 -24.24 -1.80 3.11
C MET A 313 -25.40 -1.09 3.81
N ILE A 314 -26.13 -0.19 3.13
CA ILE A 314 -27.48 0.24 3.57
C ILE A 314 -28.39 0.40 2.33
N ALA A 315 -28.82 -0.73 1.75
CA ALA A 315 -30.11 -0.87 1.05
C ALA A 315 -30.32 -2.33 0.58
N LYS A 316 -30.37 -3.28 1.52
CA LYS A 316 -31.32 -4.42 1.63
C LYS A 316 -30.82 -5.44 2.63
#